data_AF-A0A845GFU2-F1
#
_entry.id   AF-A0A845GFU2-F1
#
_cell.length_a   1.000
_cell.length_b   1.000
_cell.length_c   1.000
_cell.angle_alpha   90.00
_cell.angle_beta   90.00
_cell.angle_gamma   90.00
#
_symmetry.space_group_name_H-M   'P 1'
#
loop_
_entity.id
_entity.type
_entity.pdbx_description
1 polymer ?
#
loop_
_entity_poly.entity_id
_entity_poly.type
_entity_poly.pdbx_seq_one_letter_code
_entity_poly.pdbx_strand_id
1 'polypeptide(L)'
;MSTSIAARPAQTAKISISLLALTLFMGTAAKIVLSPLQEVVRVDLGMSDNQIGLVQGLALAIPLALLSIPLGRLVDSANRARLLTGMALACAAGSALTAVAHDFATIFVARMLVGASVSGAVIAAVSLASDLTDAGNRGRTIMLLGLGQAFGAAATFAVVGQLLGWLPGV
;
A
#
# COMPACT_ATOMS: atom_id res chain seq x y z
N MET A 1 -2.15 -13.22 -41.37
CA MET A 1 -2.59 -14.28 -40.44
C MET A 1 -2.85 -13.61 -39.09
N SER A 2 -4.11 -13.25 -38.83
CA SER A 2 -4.57 -12.52 -37.65
C SER A 2 -4.64 -13.49 -36.47
N THR A 3 -3.73 -13.38 -35.50
CA THR A 3 -3.85 -14.09 -34.22
C THR A 3 -4.99 -13.45 -33.43
N SER A 4 -6.14 -14.11 -33.41
CA SER A 4 -7.26 -13.80 -32.54
C SER A 4 -6.77 -13.79 -31.08
N ILE A 5 -6.65 -12.59 -30.51
CA ILE A 5 -6.45 -12.41 -29.07
C ILE A 5 -7.77 -12.87 -28.44
N ALA A 6 -7.78 -14.08 -27.89
CA ALA A 6 -8.92 -14.60 -27.15
C ALA A 6 -9.35 -13.56 -26.11
N ALA A 7 -10.53 -12.97 -26.30
CA ALA A 7 -11.10 -12.01 -25.38
C ALA A 7 -11.18 -12.69 -24.01
N ARG A 8 -10.39 -12.21 -23.03
CA ARG A 8 -10.47 -12.71 -21.67
C ARG A 8 -11.92 -12.52 -21.19
N PRO A 9 -12.54 -13.54 -20.59
CA PRO A 9 -13.94 -13.42 -20.17
C PRO A 9 -14.07 -12.26 -19.18
N ALA A 10 -15.11 -11.44 -19.35
CA ALA A 10 -15.35 -10.23 -18.55
C ALA A 10 -15.33 -10.49 -17.02
N GLN A 11 -15.59 -11.72 -16.60
CA GLN A 11 -15.50 -12.18 -15.23
C GLN A 11 -14.06 -12.16 -14.67
N THR A 12 -13.06 -12.53 -15.48
CA THR A 12 -11.65 -12.50 -15.07
C THR A 12 -11.14 -11.06 -14.88
N ALA A 13 -11.63 -10.12 -15.69
CA ALA A 13 -11.30 -8.70 -15.56
C ALA A 13 -11.85 -8.13 -14.24
N LYS A 14 -13.12 -8.41 -13.92
CA LYS A 14 -13.75 -7.99 -12.66
C LYS A 14 -13.02 -8.53 -11.43
N ILE A 15 -12.71 -9.83 -11.43
CA ILE A 15 -11.96 -10.46 -10.32
C ILE A 15 -10.58 -9.80 -10.16
N SER A 16 -9.88 -9.56 -11.27
CA SER A 16 -8.56 -8.90 -11.24
C SER A 16 -8.65 -7.49 -10.65
N ILE A 17 -9.63 -6.69 -11.07
CA ILE A 17 -9.87 -5.34 -10.54
C ILE A 17 -10.19 -5.39 -9.04
N SER A 18 -11.03 -6.33 -8.59
CA SER A 18 -11.33 -6.52 -7.17
C SER A 18 -10.09 -6.89 -6.36
N LEU A 19 -9.23 -7.78 -6.89
CA LEU A 19 -7.96 -8.13 -6.25
C LEU A 19 -6.99 -6.95 -6.17
N LEU A 20 -6.94 -6.11 -7.21
CA LEU A 20 -6.16 -4.88 -7.19
C LEU A 20 -6.68 -3.92 -6.12
N ALA A 21 -8.00 -3.71 -6.05
CA ALA A 21 -8.61 -2.87 -5.01
C ALA A 21 -8.30 -3.41 -3.60
N LEU A 22 -8.36 -4.73 -3.40
CA LEU A 22 -7.99 -5.36 -2.13
C LEU A 22 -6.49 -5.19 -1.81
N THR A 23 -5.62 -5.29 -2.81
CA THR A 23 -4.18 -5.04 -2.64
C THR A 23 -3.94 -3.61 -2.19
N LEU A 24 -4.62 -2.63 -2.79
CA LEU A 24 -4.53 -1.22 -2.40
C LEU A 24 -5.14 -0.94 -1.02
N PHE A 25 -6.22 -1.64 -0.67
CA PHE A 25 -6.80 -1.62 0.67
C PHE A 25 -5.76 -2.06 1.71
N MET A 26 -5.16 -3.24 1.52
CA MET A 26 -4.18 -3.79 2.48
C MET A 26 -2.91 -2.96 2.55
N GLY A 27 -2.39 -2.51 1.39
CA GLY A 27 -1.24 -1.62 1.36
C GLY A 27 -1.52 -0.29 2.06
N THR A 28 -2.70 0.29 1.87
CA THR A 28 -3.09 1.53 2.55
C THR A 28 -3.28 1.32 4.05
N ALA A 29 -3.78 0.15 4.47
CA ALA A 29 -3.88 -0.19 5.88
C ALA A 29 -2.51 -0.27 6.55
N ALA A 30 -1.56 -1.01 5.95
CA ALA A 30 -0.17 -1.06 6.43
C ALA A 30 0.49 0.33 6.44
N LYS A 31 0.16 1.18 5.47
CA LYS A 31 0.62 2.58 5.43
C LYS A 31 0.05 3.42 6.57
N ILE A 32 -1.18 3.19 7.02
CA ILE A 32 -1.86 4.08 7.98
C ILE A 32 -1.83 3.55 9.41
N VAL A 33 -1.50 2.28 9.62
CA VAL A 33 -1.55 1.61 10.94
C VAL A 33 -0.80 2.36 12.05
N LEU A 34 0.30 3.03 11.71
CA LEU A 34 1.11 3.75 12.69
C LEU A 34 0.46 5.08 13.13
N SER A 35 -0.40 5.69 12.32
CA SER A 35 -1.01 6.99 12.64
C SER A 35 -1.86 6.97 13.92
N PRO A 36 -2.80 6.03 14.13
CA PRO A 36 -3.51 5.93 15.41
C PRO A 36 -2.63 5.49 16.58
N LEU A 37 -1.51 4.80 16.32
CA LEU A 37 -0.56 4.33 17.34
C LEU A 37 0.56 5.32 17.64
N GLN A 38 0.59 6.48 16.99
CA GLN A 38 1.76 7.34 16.97
C GLN A 38 2.17 7.81 18.37
N GLU A 39 1.20 8.13 19.24
CA GLU A 39 1.48 8.60 20.60
C GLU A 39 1.98 7.47 21.50
N VAL A 40 1.36 6.30 21.38
CA VAL A 40 1.81 5.09 22.10
C VAL A 40 3.25 4.76 21.73
N VAL A 41 3.55 4.70 20.43
CA VAL A 41 4.90 4.42 19.92
C VAL A 41 5.89 5.50 20.33
N ARG A 42 5.47 6.76 20.34
CA ARG A 42 6.31 7.88 20.76
C ARG A 42 6.73 7.73 22.22
N VAL A 43 5.77 7.46 23.12
CA VAL A 43 6.03 7.31 24.55
C VAL A 43 6.86 6.06 24.83
N ASP A 44 6.48 4.92 24.23
CA ASP A 44 7.12 3.62 24.46
C ASP A 44 8.60 3.60 24.01
N LEU A 45 8.91 4.26 22.89
CA LEU A 45 10.28 4.33 22.35
C LEU A 45 11.03 5.63 22.72
N GLY A 46 10.42 6.50 23.53
CA GLY A 46 11.01 7.79 23.93
C GLY A 46 11.34 8.71 22.74
N MET A 47 10.55 8.66 21.67
CA MET A 47 10.78 9.44 20.46
C MET A 47 10.32 10.89 20.61
N SER A 48 11.00 11.79 19.91
CA SER A 48 10.56 13.20 19.79
C SER A 48 9.44 13.35 18.76
N ASP A 49 8.64 14.43 18.89
CA ASP A 49 7.62 14.81 17.90
C ASP A 49 8.19 14.91 16.48
N ASN A 50 9.41 15.45 16.36
CA ASN A 50 10.11 15.57 15.10
C ASN A 50 10.39 14.19 14.47
N GLN A 51 10.82 13.22 15.26
CA GLN A 51 11.08 11.86 14.79
C GLN A 51 9.79 11.16 14.32
N ILE A 52 8.68 11.33 15.05
CA ILE A 52 7.38 10.80 14.62
C ILE A 52 6.96 11.42 13.28
N GLY A 53 7.10 12.74 13.13
CA GLY A 53 6.83 13.43 11.88
C GLY A 53 7.67 12.91 10.71
N LEU A 54 8.96 12.64 10.94
CA LEU A 54 9.86 12.06 9.93
C LEU A 54 9.44 10.64 9.52
N VAL A 55 9.02 9.81 10.48
CA VAL A 55 8.60 8.42 10.25
C VAL A 55 7.25 8.35 9.51
N GLN A 56 6.31 9.25 9.84
CA GLN A 56 4.99 9.26 9.21
C GLN A 56 5.01 9.90 7.82
N GLY A 57 5.82 10.95 7.63
CA GLY A 57 5.89 11.70 6.38
C GLY A 57 7.08 11.29 5.52
N LEU A 58 8.27 11.65 5.96
CA LEU A 58 9.49 11.57 5.15
C LEU A 58 9.86 10.13 4.79
N ALA A 59 9.72 9.19 5.73
CA ALA A 59 10.01 7.78 5.48
C ALA A 59 9.13 7.20 4.35
N LEU A 60 7.89 7.65 4.19
CA LEU A 60 7.03 7.23 3.08
C LEU A 60 7.32 8.03 1.78
N ALA A 61 7.74 9.29 1.91
CA ALA A 61 7.97 10.19 0.78
C ALA A 61 9.28 9.90 0.03
N ILE A 62 10.37 9.57 0.73
CA ILE A 62 11.66 9.28 0.09
C ILE A 62 11.56 8.11 -0.91
N PRO A 63 11.02 6.94 -0.54
CA PRO A 63 10.86 5.83 -1.48
C PRO A 63 9.93 6.19 -2.63
N LEU A 64 8.85 6.92 -2.38
CA LEU A 64 7.97 7.40 -3.44
C LEU A 64 8.75 8.29 -4.44
N ALA A 65 9.52 9.25 -3.95
CA ALA A 65 10.28 10.17 -4.79
C ALA A 65 11.37 9.48 -5.61
N LEU A 66 12.13 8.57 -4.99
CA LEU A 66 13.26 7.90 -5.63
C LEU A 66 12.83 6.71 -6.49
N LEU A 67 11.82 5.95 -6.05
CA LEU A 67 11.45 4.68 -6.66
C LEU A 67 10.25 4.77 -7.60
N SER A 68 9.46 5.85 -7.60
CA SER A 68 8.29 5.98 -8.50
C SER A 68 8.66 5.81 -9.98
N ILE A 69 9.72 6.48 -10.45
CA ILE A 69 10.20 6.38 -11.84
C ILE A 69 10.71 4.98 -12.18
N PRO A 70 11.68 4.37 -11.45
CA PRO A 70 12.16 3.05 -11.79
C PRO A 70 11.08 1.98 -11.63
N LEU A 71 10.18 2.10 -10.64
CA LEU A 71 9.05 1.19 -10.50
C LEU A 71 8.08 1.34 -11.67
N GLY A 72 7.81 2.55 -12.16
CA GLY A 72 7.01 2.75 -13.38
C GLY A 72 7.59 2.01 -14.58
N ARG A 73 8.90 2.17 -14.83
CA ARG A 73 9.59 1.43 -15.91
C ARG A 73 9.54 -0.08 -15.71
N LEU A 74 9.64 -0.54 -14.46
CA LEU A 74 9.57 -1.96 -14.12
C LEU A 74 8.15 -2.52 -14.32
N VAL A 75 7.10 -1.74 -14.01
CA VAL A 75 5.70 -2.11 -14.28
C VAL A 75 5.43 -2.31 -15.78
N ASP A 76 6.06 -1.47 -16.61
CA ASP A 76 5.86 -1.52 -18.07
C ASP A 76 6.59 -2.71 -18.72
N SER A 77 7.70 -3.15 -18.13
CA SER A 77 8.57 -4.19 -18.71
C SER A 77 8.48 -5.56 -18.04
N ALA A 78 8.06 -5.64 -16.78
CA ALA A 78 8.04 -6.87 -16.00
C ALA A 78 6.66 -7.55 -15.98
N ASN A 79 6.65 -8.80 -15.52
CA ASN A 79 5.39 -9.50 -15.22
C ASN A 79 4.71 -8.83 -14.01
N ARG A 80 3.64 -8.08 -14.28
CA ARG A 80 2.91 -7.29 -13.27
C ARG A 80 2.38 -8.11 -12.09
N ALA A 81 2.01 -9.37 -12.30
CA ALA A 81 1.57 -10.25 -11.21
C ALA A 81 2.71 -10.61 -10.26
N ARG A 82 3.90 -10.91 -10.80
CA ARG A 82 5.11 -11.14 -9.97
C ARG A 82 5.53 -9.87 -9.24
N LEU A 83 5.43 -8.73 -9.91
CA LEU A 83 5.73 -7.43 -9.31
C LEU A 83 4.80 -7.12 -8.13
N LEU A 84 3.47 -7.27 -8.30
CA LEU A 84 2.50 -7.10 -7.23
C LEU A 84 2.75 -8.06 -6.06
N THR A 85 3.14 -9.31 -6.35
CA THR A 85 3.52 -10.27 -5.31
C THR A 85 4.75 -9.81 -4.55
N GLY A 86 5.78 -9.31 -5.26
CA GLY A 86 6.97 -8.72 -4.63
C GLY A 86 6.65 -7.51 -3.75
N MET A 87 5.74 -6.64 -4.20
CA MET A 87 5.26 -5.50 -3.39
C MET A 87 4.49 -5.98 -2.16
N ALA A 88 3.64 -6.99 -2.28
CA ALA A 88 2.93 -7.56 -1.14
C ALA A 88 3.89 -8.17 -0.10
N LEU A 89 4.93 -8.87 -0.55
CA LEU A 89 5.98 -9.41 0.31
C LEU A 89 6.79 -8.29 0.98
N ALA A 90 7.17 -7.24 0.25
CA ALA A 90 7.86 -6.08 0.81
C ALA A 90 7.00 -5.34 1.84
N CYS A 91 5.70 -5.20 1.59
CA CYS A 91 4.74 -4.65 2.54
C CYS A 91 4.69 -5.49 3.82
N ALA A 92 4.53 -6.81 3.70
CA ALA A 92 4.49 -7.73 4.84
C ALA A 92 5.80 -7.70 5.64
N ALA A 93 6.95 -7.69 4.96
CA ALA A 93 8.26 -7.58 5.60
C ALA A 93 8.41 -6.24 6.34
N GLY A 94 7.98 -5.12 5.75
CA GLY A 94 8.02 -3.80 6.38
C GLY A 94 7.09 -3.72 7.59
N SER A 95 5.88 -4.30 7.50
CA SER A 95 4.96 -4.38 8.64
C SER A 95 5.50 -5.27 9.76
N ALA A 96 6.06 -6.44 9.43
CA ALA A 96 6.69 -7.32 10.42
C ALA A 96 7.89 -6.64 11.09
N LEU A 97 8.74 -5.97 10.32
CA LEU A 97 9.87 -5.21 10.86
C LEU A 97 9.40 -4.05 11.75
N THR A 98 8.31 -3.38 11.39
CA THR A 98 7.71 -2.33 12.24
C THR A 98 7.25 -2.90 13.58
N ALA A 99 6.71 -4.12 13.61
CA ALA A 99 6.18 -4.74 14.82
C ALA A 99 7.26 -5.18 15.82
N VAL A 100 8.49 -5.45 15.36
CA VAL A 100 9.62 -5.88 16.20
C VAL A 100 10.66 -4.78 16.42
N ALA A 101 10.38 -3.56 15.94
CA ALA A 101 11.32 -2.46 16.02
C ALA A 101 11.35 -1.86 17.43
N HIS A 102 12.56 -1.62 17.94
CA HIS A 102 12.79 -1.03 19.26
C HIS A 102 13.53 0.31 19.20
N ASP A 103 13.74 0.86 18.00
CA ASP A 103 14.47 2.10 17.79
C ASP A 103 13.97 2.85 16.55
N PHE A 104 14.28 4.16 16.51
CA PHE A 104 13.87 5.06 15.43
C PHE A 104 14.38 4.60 14.05
N ALA A 105 15.62 4.13 13.95
CA ALA A 105 16.22 3.81 12.65
C ALA A 105 15.56 2.59 12.02
N THR A 106 15.31 1.55 12.84
CA THR A 106 14.61 0.34 12.41
C THR A 106 13.19 0.66 11.95
N ILE A 107 12.44 1.47 12.73
CA ILE A 107 11.10 1.92 12.32
C ILE A 107 11.21 2.72 11.01
N PHE A 108 12.13 3.68 10.91
CA PHE A 108 12.26 4.53 9.73
C PHE A 108 12.49 3.70 8.46
N VAL A 109 13.41 2.74 8.49
CA VAL A 109 13.68 1.83 7.37
C VAL A 109 12.48 0.92 7.08
N ALA A 110 11.81 0.39 8.11
CA ALA A 110 10.61 -0.43 7.95
C ALA A 110 9.49 0.37 7.23
N ARG A 111 9.31 1.64 7.61
CA ARG A 111 8.35 2.54 6.99
C ARG A 111 8.73 2.92 5.56
N MET A 112 10.02 3.08 5.27
CA MET A 112 10.49 3.24 3.89
C MET A 112 10.13 2.03 3.02
N LEU A 113 10.30 0.81 3.54
CA LEU A 113 9.94 -0.40 2.80
C LEU A 113 8.44 -0.49 2.53
N VAL A 114 7.60 -0.17 3.54
CA VAL A 114 6.14 -0.06 3.36
C VAL A 114 5.81 1.01 2.31
N GLY A 115 6.42 2.20 2.39
CA GLY A 115 6.23 3.28 1.42
C GLY A 115 6.53 2.85 -0.02
N ALA A 116 7.70 2.24 -0.24
CA ALA A 116 8.11 1.70 -1.53
C ALA A 116 7.07 0.70 -2.08
N SER A 117 6.63 -0.23 -1.23
CA SER A 117 5.69 -1.27 -1.63
C SER A 117 4.33 -0.73 -2.06
N VAL A 118 3.79 0.24 -1.32
CA VAL A 118 2.47 0.81 -1.56
C VAL A 118 2.48 1.67 -2.82
N SER A 119 3.52 2.49 -3.01
CA SER A 119 3.69 3.27 -4.23
C SER A 119 3.79 2.37 -5.46
N GLY A 120 4.59 1.30 -5.39
CA GLY A 120 4.71 0.31 -6.47
C GLY A 120 3.38 -0.40 -6.76
N ALA A 121 2.65 -0.81 -5.72
CA ALA A 121 1.34 -1.43 -5.86
C ALA A 121 0.32 -0.50 -6.54
N VAL A 122 0.31 0.80 -6.21
CA VAL A 122 -0.56 1.80 -6.86
C VAL A 122 -0.22 1.95 -8.34
N ILE A 123 1.07 2.11 -8.69
CA ILE A 123 1.49 2.27 -10.09
C ILE A 123 1.11 1.01 -10.90
N ALA A 124 1.40 -0.19 -10.36
CA ALA A 124 1.05 -1.46 -11.00
C ALA A 124 -0.46 -1.65 -11.15
N ALA A 125 -1.24 -1.30 -10.11
CA ALA A 125 -2.69 -1.44 -10.12
C ALA A 125 -3.36 -0.51 -11.15
N VAL A 126 -2.91 0.75 -11.26
CA VAL A 126 -3.45 1.69 -12.24
C VAL A 126 -3.11 1.25 -13.68
N SER A 127 -1.88 0.80 -13.92
CA SER A 127 -1.45 0.25 -15.22
C SER A 127 -2.22 -1.03 -15.61
N LEU A 128 -2.44 -1.95 -14.66
CA LEU A 128 -3.20 -3.16 -14.95
C LEU A 128 -4.70 -2.87 -15.13
N ALA A 129 -5.25 -1.91 -14.38
CA ALA A 129 -6.62 -1.46 -14.55
C ALA A 129 -6.86 -0.80 -15.92
N SER A 130 -5.91 -0.02 -16.46
CA SER A 130 -6.08 0.58 -17.79
C SER A 130 -6.10 -0.43 -18.92
N ASP A 131 -5.43 -1.57 -18.75
CA ASP A 131 -5.35 -2.64 -19.74
C ASP A 131 -6.54 -3.60 -19.67
N LEU A 132 -7.20 -3.71 -18.51
CA LEU A 132 -8.35 -4.58 -18.29
C LEU A 132 -9.70 -3.89 -18.53
N THR A 133 -9.70 -2.57 -18.74
CA THR A 133 -10.93 -1.77 -18.76
C THR A 133 -11.08 -0.94 -20.04
N ASP A 134 -12.25 -1.04 -20.67
CA ASP A 134 -12.64 -0.23 -21.83
C ASP A 134 -12.67 1.26 -21.50
N ALA A 135 -12.40 2.12 -22.50
CA ALA A 135 -12.29 3.57 -22.33
C ALA A 135 -13.48 4.20 -21.56
N GLY A 136 -14.72 3.73 -21.80
CA GLY A 136 -15.92 4.23 -21.12
C GLY A 136 -16.06 3.84 -19.64
N ASN A 137 -15.36 2.81 -19.18
CA ASN A 137 -15.44 2.30 -17.80
C ASN A 137 -14.18 2.59 -16.97
N ARG A 138 -13.14 3.23 -17.54
CA ARG A 138 -11.88 3.53 -16.84
C ARG A 138 -12.09 4.35 -15.57
N GLY A 139 -12.93 5.38 -15.64
CA GLY A 139 -13.26 6.21 -14.47
C GLY A 139 -13.83 5.39 -13.30
N ARG A 140 -14.76 4.46 -13.58
CA ARG A 140 -15.33 3.56 -12.55
C ARG A 140 -14.28 2.62 -11.97
N THR A 141 -13.37 2.10 -12.79
CA THR A 141 -12.32 1.20 -12.32
C THR A 141 -11.33 1.93 -11.41
N ILE A 142 -10.88 3.12 -11.80
CA ILE A 142 -10.00 3.96 -10.97
C ILE A 142 -10.71 4.36 -9.67
N MET A 143 -12.01 4.68 -9.73
CA MET A 143 -12.82 4.93 -8.54
C MET A 143 -12.84 3.73 -7.60
N LEU A 144 -13.02 2.50 -8.10
CA LEU A 144 -12.99 1.28 -7.28
C LEU A 144 -11.62 1.07 -6.60
N LEU A 145 -10.53 1.35 -7.30
CA LEU A 145 -9.18 1.31 -6.72
C LEU A 145 -9.02 2.35 -5.59
N GLY A 146 -9.49 3.58 -5.82
CA GLY A 146 -9.49 4.65 -4.84
C GLY A 146 -10.36 4.35 -3.61
N LEU A 147 -11.53 3.73 -3.83
CA LEU A 147 -12.38 3.24 -2.74
C LEU A 147 -11.64 2.19 -1.90
N GLY A 148 -10.90 1.27 -2.53
CA GLY A 148 -10.04 0.34 -1.82
C GLY A 148 -9.09 1.04 -0.85
N GLN A 149 -8.41 2.11 -1.30
CA GLN A 149 -7.53 2.90 -0.44
C GLN A 149 -8.29 3.63 0.68
N ALA A 150 -9.40 4.29 0.35
CA ALA A 150 -10.21 5.04 1.31
C ALA A 150 -10.77 4.13 2.41
N PHE A 151 -11.31 2.97 2.04
CA PHE A 151 -11.77 1.97 2.99
C PHE A 151 -10.61 1.38 3.79
N GLY A 152 -9.44 1.16 3.19
CA GLY A 152 -8.26 0.69 3.91
C GLY A 152 -7.83 1.66 5.01
N ALA A 153 -7.83 2.95 4.71
CA ALA A 153 -7.57 4.00 5.69
C ALA A 153 -8.62 4.00 6.83
N ALA A 154 -9.89 4.04 6.47
CA ALA A 154 -11.00 4.08 7.43
C ALA A 154 -11.03 2.84 8.33
N ALA A 155 -10.89 1.64 7.73
CA ALA A 155 -10.86 0.38 8.46
C ALA A 155 -9.69 0.31 9.44
N THR A 156 -8.54 0.87 9.07
CA THR A 156 -7.37 0.91 9.96
C THR A 156 -7.65 1.74 11.21
N PHE A 157 -8.18 2.96 11.05
CA PHE A 157 -8.55 3.78 12.21
C PHE A 157 -9.64 3.10 13.06
N ALA A 158 -10.65 2.49 12.43
CA ALA A 158 -11.72 1.81 13.14
C ALA A 158 -11.20 0.61 13.96
N VAL A 159 -10.43 -0.29 13.33
CA VAL A 159 -9.93 -1.51 13.97
C VAL A 159 -8.87 -1.19 15.03
N VAL A 160 -7.89 -0.36 14.69
CA VAL A 160 -6.80 -0.02 15.63
C VAL A 160 -7.32 0.84 16.77
N GLY A 161 -8.20 1.80 16.50
CA GLY A 161 -8.84 2.61 17.54
C GLY A 161 -9.67 1.77 18.50
N GLN A 162 -10.44 0.80 17.99
CA GLN A 162 -11.20 -0.13 18.83
C GLN A 162 -10.27 -1.04 19.66
N LEU A 163 -9.18 -1.53 19.06
CA LEU A 163 -8.18 -2.34 19.74
C LEU A 163 -7.50 -1.57 20.89
N LEU A 164 -7.14 -0.30 20.65
CA LEU A 164 -6.59 0.57 21.68
C LEU A 164 -7.57 0.78 22.83
N GLY A 165 -8.86 0.99 22.54
CA GLY A 165 -9.88 1.14 23.57
C GLY A 165 -10.11 -0.11 24.43
N TRP A 166 -9.63 -1.28 24.01
CA TRP A 166 -9.67 -2.51 24.81
C TRP A 166 -8.45 -2.70 25.70
N LEU A 167 -7.36 -1.96 25.47
CA LEU A 167 -6.14 -2.04 26.27
C LEU A 167 -6.28 -1.15 27.52
N PRO A 168 -6.22 -1.72 28.74
CA PRO A 168 -6.29 -0.91 29.95
C PRO A 168 -5.02 -0.06 30.08
N GLY A 169 -5.16 1.27 29.98
CA GLY A 169 -4.07 2.22 30.23
C GLY A 169 -3.61 3.06 29.03
N VAL A 170 -4.32 3.00 27.89
CA VAL A 170 -4.25 3.98 26.80
C VAL A 170 -5.60 4.69 26.69
#